data_AF-A0A7X2THM8-F1
#
_entry.id   AF-A0A7X2THM8-F1
#
_cell.length_a   1.000
_cell.length_b   1.000
_cell.length_c   1.000
_cell.angle_alpha   90.00
_cell.angle_beta   90.00
_cell.angle_gamma   90.00
#
_symmetry.space_group_name_H-M   'P 1'
#
loop_
_entity.id
_entity.type
_entity.pdbx_description
1 polymer ?
#
loop_
_entity_poly.entity_id
_entity_poly.type
_entity_poly.pdbx_seq_one_letter_code
_entity_poly.pdbx_strand_id
1 'polypeptide(L)'
;MSEKVYRIFVINPGSTSTKLSLFENEKKVFEDNVFHDSTVLRSLGDINNQLNYRMEVIEEFLKEHHIDLRGLDAVVGRGGPCYPLESGTYEINQQMVEDTRNHVAGLYHASMLGVQMAEVIHEKYGARMFTVDPT
;
A
#
# COMPACT_ATOMS: atom_id res chain seq x y z
N MET A 1 22.47 -9.26 -23.26
CA MET A 1 21.07 -9.15 -22.80
C MET A 1 21.01 -7.92 -21.93
N SER A 2 20.06 -7.01 -22.17
CA SER A 2 19.83 -5.91 -21.24
C SER A 2 19.36 -6.48 -19.90
N GLU A 3 19.84 -5.91 -18.80
CA GLU A 3 19.38 -6.27 -17.47
C GLU A 3 17.87 -6.01 -17.34
N LYS A 4 17.13 -6.90 -16.67
CA LYS A 4 15.70 -6.72 -16.42
C LYS A 4 15.52 -5.50 -15.50
N VAL A 5 14.60 -4.60 -15.87
CA VAL A 5 14.17 -3.50 -15.00
C VAL A 5 12.95 -3.97 -14.22
N TYR A 6 13.06 -4.04 -12.90
CA TYR A 6 11.95 -4.31 -11.99
C TYR A 6 11.26 -3.02 -11.62
N ARG A 7 9.94 -2.95 -11.84
CA ARG A 7 9.12 -1.80 -11.45
C ARG A 7 8.38 -2.10 -10.16
N ILE A 8 8.71 -1.36 -9.09
CA ILE A 8 8.22 -1.62 -7.74
C ILE A 8 7.50 -0.39 -7.21
N PHE A 9 6.21 -0.53 -6.90
CA PHE A 9 5.43 0.53 -6.28
C PHE A 9 5.30 0.30 -4.77
N VAL A 10 5.55 1.31 -3.96
CA VAL A 10 5.51 1.21 -2.49
C VAL A 10 4.42 2.13 -1.95
N ILE A 11 3.60 1.61 -1.04
CA ILE A 11 2.46 2.31 -0.43
C ILE A 11 2.59 2.24 1.10
N ASN A 12 2.65 3.40 1.73
CA ASN A 12 2.78 3.51 3.19
C ASN A 12 1.72 4.49 3.74
N PRO A 13 0.56 3.98 4.20
CA PRO A 13 -0.46 4.82 4.82
C PRO A 13 -0.03 5.28 6.22
N GLY A 14 -0.11 6.60 6.42
CA GLY A 14 -0.07 7.27 7.72
C GLY A 14 -1.45 7.77 8.15
N SER A 15 -1.50 8.46 9.28
CA SER A 15 -2.75 8.95 9.88
C SER A 15 -3.57 9.83 8.92
N THR A 16 -2.95 10.86 8.33
CA THR A 16 -3.61 11.84 7.44
C THR A 16 -2.97 11.92 6.05
N SER A 17 -2.02 11.04 5.75
CA SER A 17 -1.36 10.98 4.43
C SER A 17 -1.09 9.53 4.04
N THR A 18 -0.79 9.30 2.76
CA THR A 18 -0.20 8.07 2.25
C THR A 18 1.05 8.44 1.49
N LYS A 19 2.21 7.94 1.93
CA LYS A 19 3.45 8.08 1.16
C LYS A 19 3.47 7.05 0.04
N LEU A 20 3.77 7.49 -1.17
CA LEU A 20 3.88 6.68 -2.36
C LEU A 20 5.28 6.83 -2.94
N SER A 21 5.80 5.76 -3.53
CA SER A 21 7.02 5.82 -4.33
C SER A 21 7.05 4.73 -5.38
N LEU A 22 7.66 5.03 -6.53
CA LEU A 22 7.92 4.06 -7.59
C LEU A 22 9.42 3.95 -7.80
N PHE A 23 9.88 2.72 -7.91
CA PHE A 23 11.27 2.38 -8.17
C PHE A 23 11.40 1.61 -9.49
N GLU A 24 12.51 1.84 -10.16
CA GLU A 24 13.02 1.04 -11.26
C GLU A 24 14.39 0.49 -10.82
N ASN A 25 14.43 -0.79 -10.45
CA ASN A 25 15.54 -1.37 -9.71
C ASN A 25 15.86 -0.51 -8.46
N GLU A 26 17.08 0.00 -8.34
CA GLU A 26 17.51 0.86 -7.21
C GLU A 26 17.18 2.34 -7.41
N LYS A 27 16.71 2.73 -8.61
CA LYS A 27 16.40 4.12 -8.93
C LYS A 27 15.00 4.47 -8.45
N LYS A 28 14.91 5.41 -7.51
CA LYS A 28 13.64 6.06 -7.13
C LYS A 28 13.17 6.96 -8.26
N VAL A 29 12.12 6.54 -8.97
CA VAL A 29 11.50 7.29 -10.07
C VAL A 29 10.69 8.46 -9.52
N PHE A 30 9.91 8.21 -8.47
CA PHE A 30 9.27 9.28 -7.70
C PHE A 30 9.05 8.85 -6.24
N GLU A 31 8.87 9.85 -5.39
CA GLU A 31 8.36 9.70 -4.03
C GLU A 31 7.59 10.96 -3.66
N ASP A 32 6.37 10.79 -3.13
CA ASP A 32 5.56 11.92 -2.66
C ASP A 32 4.56 11.48 -1.58
N ASN A 33 3.93 12.44 -0.91
CA ASN A 33 2.87 12.21 0.05
C ASN A 33 1.53 12.69 -0.52
N VAL A 34 0.57 11.77 -0.58
CA VAL A 34 -0.82 12.09 -0.87
C VAL A 34 -1.53 12.43 0.43
N PHE A 35 -2.08 13.63 0.55
CA PHE A 35 -2.78 14.09 1.75
C PHE A 35 -4.27 13.81 1.67
N HIS A 36 -4.84 13.40 2.80
CA HIS A 36 -6.25 13.06 2.93
C HIS A 36 -6.94 14.08 3.84
N ASP A 37 -8.12 14.57 3.44
CA ASP A 37 -8.91 15.44 4.30
C ASP A 37 -9.29 14.73 5.61
N SER A 38 -8.77 15.24 6.73
CA SER A 38 -9.01 14.69 8.07
C SER A 38 -10.48 14.70 8.49
N THR A 39 -11.29 15.65 8.00
CA THR A 39 -12.72 15.72 8.28
C THR A 39 -13.47 14.58 7.60
N VAL A 40 -13.10 14.26 6.34
CA VAL A 40 -13.62 13.11 5.60
C VAL A 40 -13.20 11.82 6.29
N LEU A 41 -11.91 11.65 6.60
CA LEU A 41 -11.42 10.45 7.29
C LEU A 41 -12.16 10.17 8.61
N ARG A 42 -12.41 11.23 9.40
CA ARG A 42 -13.15 11.11 10.66
C ARG A 42 -14.62 10.74 10.45
N SER A 43 -15.24 11.23 9.37
CA SER A 43 -16.64 10.93 9.05
C SER A 43 -16.89 9.46 8.67
N LEU A 44 -15.84 8.74 8.23
CA LEU A 44 -15.92 7.34 7.81
C LEU A 44 -15.97 6.35 8.99
N GLY A 45 -15.70 6.80 10.22
CA GLY A 45 -15.87 6.05 11.47
C GLY A 45 -14.80 5.00 11.73
N ASP A 46 -14.62 4.05 10.81
CA ASP A 46 -13.65 2.96 10.90
C ASP A 46 -12.49 3.13 9.92
N ILE A 47 -11.29 2.66 10.28
CA ILE A 47 -10.10 2.72 9.40
C ILE A 47 -10.33 1.96 8.10
N ASN A 48 -10.95 0.76 8.13
CA ASN A 48 -11.21 -0.02 6.93
C ASN A 48 -12.16 0.72 5.97
N ASN A 49 -13.09 1.52 6.48
CA ASN A 49 -13.97 2.35 5.66
C ASN A 49 -13.22 3.47 4.90
N GLN A 50 -11.98 3.78 5.30
CA GLN A 50 -11.14 4.77 4.61
C GLN A 50 -10.48 4.22 3.34
N LEU A 51 -10.48 2.90 3.12
CA LEU A 51 -9.75 2.27 2.01
C LEU A 51 -10.14 2.87 0.65
N ASN A 52 -11.42 2.85 0.32
CA ASN A 52 -11.91 3.31 -0.99
C ASN A 52 -11.59 4.79 -1.22
N TYR A 53 -11.93 5.64 -0.26
CA TYR A 53 -11.63 7.08 -0.33
C TYR A 53 -10.13 7.35 -0.53
N ARG A 54 -9.27 6.69 0.25
CA ARG A 54 -7.82 6.89 0.11
C ARG A 54 -7.32 6.40 -1.25
N MET A 55 -7.84 5.30 -1.77
CA MET A 55 -7.48 4.80 -3.10
C MET A 55 -7.96 5.72 -4.22
N GLU A 56 -9.15 6.31 -4.12
CA GLU A 56 -9.64 7.32 -5.07
C GLU A 56 -8.70 8.53 -5.13
N VAL A 57 -8.35 9.10 -3.98
CA VAL A 57 -7.42 10.25 -3.91
C VAL A 57 -6.03 9.88 -4.46
N ILE A 58 -5.55 8.66 -4.19
CA ILE A 58 -4.28 8.16 -4.76
C ILE A 58 -4.38 8.01 -6.28
N GLU A 59 -5.49 7.50 -6.82
CA GLU A 59 -5.68 7.36 -8.26
C GLU A 59 -5.73 8.71 -8.99
N GLU A 60 -6.39 9.70 -8.39
CA GLU A 60 -6.40 11.09 -8.88
C GLU A 60 -4.98 11.67 -8.89
N PHE A 61 -4.25 11.54 -7.78
CA PHE A 61 -2.86 11.98 -7.68
C PHE A 61 -1.97 11.35 -8.77
N LEU A 62 -2.04 10.03 -8.94
CA LEU A 62 -1.24 9.32 -9.96
C LEU A 62 -1.56 9.83 -11.37
N LYS A 63 -2.84 10.10 -11.66
CA LYS A 63 -3.30 10.61 -12.94
C LYS A 63 -2.80 12.04 -13.20
N GLU A 64 -2.93 12.93 -12.22
CA GLU A 64 -2.49 14.33 -12.31
C GLU A 64 -0.98 14.46 -12.52
N HIS A 65 -0.21 13.58 -11.88
CA HIS A 65 1.24 13.55 -11.98
C HIS A 65 1.77 12.67 -13.13
N HIS A 66 0.88 12.12 -13.98
CA HIS A 66 1.22 11.25 -15.11
C HIS A 66 2.07 10.02 -14.73
N ILE A 67 1.77 9.42 -13.58
CA ILE A 67 2.45 8.24 -13.05
C ILE A 67 1.72 6.99 -13.52
N ASP A 68 2.38 6.15 -14.32
CA ASP A 68 1.81 4.91 -14.86
C ASP A 68 2.26 3.67 -14.06
N LEU A 69 1.28 2.92 -13.54
CA LEU A 69 1.49 1.68 -12.80
C LEU A 69 1.32 0.40 -13.67
N ARG A 70 1.05 0.52 -14.97
CA ARG A 70 0.97 -0.66 -15.86
C ARG A 70 2.32 -1.34 -15.99
N GLY A 71 2.36 -2.67 -15.86
CA GLY A 71 3.62 -3.43 -15.96
C GLY A 71 4.49 -3.32 -14.70
N LEU A 72 3.88 -3.07 -13.55
CA LEU A 72 4.53 -3.29 -12.26
C LEU A 72 4.90 -4.77 -12.09
N ASP A 73 6.11 -5.03 -11.61
CA ASP A 73 6.50 -6.37 -11.17
C ASP A 73 6.01 -6.63 -9.73
N ALA A 74 6.03 -5.59 -8.90
CA ALA A 74 5.65 -5.68 -7.50
C ALA A 74 4.98 -4.42 -6.95
N VAL A 75 4.08 -4.62 -5.99
CA VAL A 75 3.58 -3.61 -5.07
C VAL A 75 3.97 -4.01 -3.64
N VAL A 76 4.48 -3.05 -2.86
CA VAL A 76 4.86 -3.23 -1.47
C VAL A 76 3.94 -2.39 -0.60
N GLY A 77 3.07 -3.04 0.17
CA GLY A 77 2.27 -2.38 1.20
C GLY A 77 3.01 -2.40 2.53
N ARG A 78 2.98 -1.30 3.29
CA ARG A 78 3.41 -1.34 4.69
C ARG A 78 2.61 -2.40 5.46
N GLY A 79 3.32 -3.20 6.25
CA GLY A 79 2.70 -4.21 7.12
C GLY A 79 1.65 -3.62 8.05
N GLY A 80 0.58 -4.38 8.25
CA GLY A 80 -0.48 -4.10 9.21
C GLY A 80 -0.43 -5.08 10.39
N PRO A 81 -1.42 -5.01 11.29
CA PRO A 81 -1.50 -5.80 12.52
C PRO A 81 -1.90 -7.27 12.27
N CYS A 82 -1.11 -8.02 11.50
CA CYS A 82 -1.25 -9.47 11.38
C CYS A 82 -0.59 -10.20 12.56
N TYR A 83 -0.69 -11.53 12.61
CA TYR A 83 0.03 -12.30 13.61
C TYR A 83 1.55 -11.99 13.61
N PRO A 84 2.24 -12.11 14.76
CA PRO A 84 3.68 -11.92 14.84
C PRO A 84 4.42 -12.82 13.84
N LEU A 85 5.35 -12.21 13.10
CA LEU A 85 6.20 -12.89 12.12
C LEU A 85 7.68 -12.60 12.44
N GLU A 86 8.56 -13.43 11.91
CA GLU A 86 9.99 -13.11 11.91
C GLU A 86 10.26 -11.91 10.99
N SER A 87 11.40 -11.24 11.17
CA SER A 87 11.82 -10.18 10.26
C SER A 87 12.07 -10.77 8.86
N GLY A 88 11.67 -10.04 7.83
CA GLY A 88 11.79 -10.51 6.45
C GLY A 88 10.81 -9.86 5.49
N THR A 89 10.89 -10.33 4.24
CA THR A 89 9.96 -9.95 3.17
C THR A 89 8.98 -11.09 2.94
N TYR A 90 7.69 -10.79 2.98
CA TYR A 90 6.62 -11.77 2.81
C TYR A 90 5.78 -11.41 1.60
N GLU A 91 5.44 -12.41 0.80
CA GLU A 91 4.38 -12.26 -0.20
C GLU A 91 3.04 -12.20 0.53
N ILE A 92 2.27 -11.15 0.25
CA ILE A 92 0.95 -10.95 0.85
C ILE A 92 0.03 -12.04 0.29
N ASN A 93 -0.71 -12.69 1.17
CA ASN A 93 -1.79 -13.61 0.82
C ASN A 93 -3.11 -13.12 1.43
N GLN A 94 -4.20 -13.80 1.10
CA GLN A 94 -5.54 -13.45 1.57
C GLN A 94 -5.67 -13.54 3.10
N GLN A 95 -5.01 -14.50 3.75
CA GLN A 95 -5.02 -14.60 5.21
C GLN A 95 -4.41 -13.35 5.87
N MET A 96 -3.30 -12.83 5.34
CA MET A 96 -2.66 -11.62 5.87
C MET A 96 -3.56 -10.39 5.65
N VAL A 97 -4.25 -10.29 4.51
CA VAL A 97 -5.24 -9.24 4.25
C VAL A 97 -6.36 -9.30 5.30
N GLU A 98 -6.91 -10.48 5.55
CA GLU A 98 -7.97 -10.69 6.54
C GLU A 98 -7.50 -10.40 7.98
N ASP A 99 -6.32 -10.87 8.36
CA ASP A 99 -5.74 -10.64 9.69
C ASP A 99 -5.52 -9.14 9.96
N THR A 100 -5.00 -8.42 8.96
CA THR A 100 -4.77 -6.97 9.07
C THR A 100 -6.07 -6.19 9.10
N ARG A 101 -7.08 -6.57 8.30
CA ARG A 101 -8.42 -5.99 8.31
C ARG A 101 -9.11 -6.16 9.66
N ASN A 102 -8.96 -7.35 10.27
CA ASN A 102 -9.54 -7.70 11.57
C ASN A 102 -8.63 -7.35 12.75
N HIS A 103 -7.53 -6.62 12.52
CA HIS A 103 -6.57 -6.18 13.54
C HIS A 103 -6.22 -7.28 14.57
N VAL A 104 -5.88 -8.48 14.09
CA VAL A 104 -5.72 -9.67 14.93
C VAL A 104 -4.62 -9.53 15.98
N ALA A 105 -3.56 -8.77 15.69
CA ALA A 105 -2.52 -8.44 16.68
C ALA A 105 -2.87 -7.26 17.61
N GLY A 106 -4.09 -6.71 17.54
CA GLY A 106 -4.61 -5.71 18.46
C GLY A 106 -4.18 -4.26 18.21
N LEU A 107 -3.43 -3.99 17.13
CA LEU A 107 -3.07 -2.62 16.75
C LEU A 107 -4.12 -2.01 15.81
N TYR A 108 -4.75 -0.92 16.25
CA TYR A 108 -5.70 -0.15 15.45
C TYR A 108 -5.03 1.12 14.92
N HIS A 109 -4.54 1.07 13.68
CA HIS A 109 -3.74 2.15 13.08
C HIS A 109 -3.88 2.17 11.55
N ALA A 110 -3.63 3.30 10.90
CA ALA A 110 -3.77 3.46 9.45
C ALA A 110 -2.91 2.47 8.63
N SER A 111 -1.86 1.90 9.24
CA SER A 111 -1.05 0.82 8.65
C SER A 111 -1.85 -0.46 8.35
N MET A 112 -3.01 -0.65 8.97
CA MET A 112 -3.99 -1.68 8.60
C MET A 112 -4.34 -1.66 7.11
N LEU A 113 -4.28 -0.48 6.49
CA LEU A 113 -4.61 -0.31 5.08
C LEU A 113 -3.45 -0.62 4.14
N GLY A 114 -2.20 -0.76 4.61
CA GLY A 114 -1.06 -0.89 3.70
C GLY A 114 -1.14 -2.17 2.86
N VAL A 115 -1.40 -3.29 3.51
CA VAL A 115 -1.61 -4.60 2.85
C VAL A 115 -2.89 -4.60 1.99
N GLN A 116 -3.97 -4.00 2.48
CA GLN A 116 -5.24 -3.89 1.73
C GLN A 116 -5.11 -3.01 0.48
N MET A 117 -4.35 -1.92 0.54
CA MET A 117 -4.05 -1.06 -0.62
C MET A 117 -3.18 -1.80 -1.65
N ALA A 118 -2.24 -2.63 -1.20
CA ALA A 118 -1.45 -3.47 -2.09
C ALA A 118 -2.32 -4.50 -2.83
N GLU A 119 -3.34 -5.07 -2.17
CA GLU A 119 -4.35 -5.92 -2.81
C GLU A 119 -5.12 -5.19 -3.92
N VAL A 120 -5.60 -3.96 -3.67
CA VAL A 120 -6.29 -3.16 -4.70
C VAL A 120 -5.40 -2.91 -5.92
N ILE A 121 -4.12 -2.61 -5.72
CA ILE A 121 -3.16 -2.44 -6.82
C ILE A 121 -2.88 -3.78 -7.53
N HIS A 122 -2.77 -4.88 -6.80
CA HIS A 122 -2.64 -6.22 -7.38
C HIS A 122 -3.81 -6.55 -8.30
N GLU A 123 -5.04 -6.37 -7.84
CA GLU A 123 -6.25 -6.64 -8.63
C GLU A 123 -6.32 -5.80 -9.91
N LYS A 124 -5.89 -4.54 -9.84
CA LYS A 124 -5.95 -3.61 -10.97
C LYS A 124 -4.82 -3.79 -11.99
N TYR A 125 -3.61 -4.13 -11.54
CA TYR A 125 -2.40 -4.12 -12.40
C TYR A 125 -1.69 -5.47 -12.52
N GLY A 126 -2.12 -6.49 -11.78
CA GLY A 126 -1.52 -7.84 -11.81
C GLY A 126 -0.14 -7.95 -11.15
N ALA A 127 0.29 -6.93 -10.41
CA ALA A 127 1.59 -6.91 -9.73
C ALA A 127 1.61 -7.91 -8.56
N ARG A 128 2.75 -8.55 -8.28
CA ARG A 128 2.90 -9.35 -7.06
C ARG A 128 2.87 -8.43 -5.84
N MET A 129 2.26 -8.86 -4.74
CA MET A 129 2.07 -8.03 -3.55
C MET A 129 2.96 -8.50 -2.39
N PHE A 130 3.68 -7.58 -1.76
CA PHE A 130 4.62 -7.88 -0.68
C PHE A 130 4.47 -6.92 0.51
N THR A 131 4.93 -7.37 1.67
CA THR A 131 5.19 -6.53 2.84
C THR A 131 6.60 -6.83 3.36
N VAL A 132 7.21 -5.85 4.02
CA VAL A 132 8.56 -5.97 4.62
C VAL A 132 8.45 -5.67 6.11
N ASP A 133 9.06 -6.52 6.92
CA ASP A 133 9.10 -6.44 8.39
C ASP A 133 7.72 -6.10 9.02
N PRO A 134 6.69 -6.94 8.78
CA PRO A 134 5.37 -6.73 9.38
C PRO A 134 5.48 -6.77 10.91
N THR A 135 4.77 -5.85 11.58
CA THR A 135 4.83 -5.59 13.02
C THR A 135 3.64 -6.15 13.77
#